data_AF-A0A1Q9PM49-F1
#
_entry.id   AF-A0A1Q9PM49-F1
#
_cell.length_a   1.000
_cell.length_b   1.000
_cell.length_c   1.000
_cell.angle_alpha   90.00
_cell.angle_beta   90.00
_cell.angle_gamma   90.00
#
_symmetry.space_group_name_H-M   'P 1'
#
loop_
_entity.id
_entity.type
_entity.pdbx_description
1 polymer ?
#
loop_
_entity_poly.entity_id
_entity_poly.type
_entity_poly.pdbx_seq_one_letter_code
_entity_poly.pdbx_strand_id
1 'polypeptide(L)'
;MDFYEKLPVEFLIRFYKQVIENIETGILSKCMYYELGIIISVANRRGISLKPPSDFNQVINQQVLNDLQQCEPAEVNTQTA
;
A
#
# COMPACT_ATOMS: atom_id res chain seq x y z
N MET A 1 4.81 6.98 -4.73
CA MET A 1 4.87 5.56 -4.32
C MET A 1 5.31 4.66 -5.48
N ASP A 2 6.55 4.77 -5.95
CA ASP A 2 6.96 4.08 -7.18
C ASP A 2 7.32 2.59 -6.98
N PHE A 3 7.68 2.19 -5.76
CA PHE A 3 8.24 0.87 -5.49
C PHE A 3 7.26 -0.27 -5.83
N TYR A 4 6.09 -0.27 -5.18
CA TYR A 4 5.06 -1.29 -5.42
C TYR A 4 4.53 -1.23 -6.86
N GLU A 5 4.50 -0.03 -7.46
CA GLU A 5 4.10 0.20 -8.86
C GLU A 5 5.06 -0.38 -9.90
N LYS A 6 6.33 -0.60 -9.53
CA LYS A 6 7.34 -1.19 -10.41
C LYS A 6 7.55 -2.68 -10.16
N LEU A 7 7.04 -3.21 -9.05
CA LEU A 7 7.22 -4.62 -8.71
C LEU A 7 6.49 -5.54 -9.70
N PRO A 8 7.12 -6.65 -10.11
CA PRO A 8 6.41 -7.72 -10.79
C PRO A 8 5.23 -8.24 -9.95
N VAL A 9 4.17 -8.66 -10.63
CA VAL A 9 2.92 -9.12 -9.98
C VAL A 9 3.17 -10.20 -8.93
N GLU A 10 4.06 -11.16 -9.21
CA GLU A 10 4.34 -12.25 -8.28
C GLU A 10 4.96 -11.74 -6.97
N PHE A 11 5.85 -10.76 -7.02
CA PHE A 11 6.42 -10.16 -5.82
C PHE A 11 5.37 -9.38 -5.04
N LEU A 12 4.53 -8.60 -5.72
CA LEU A 12 3.43 -7.85 -5.09
C LEU A 12 2.51 -8.80 -4.29
N ILE A 13 2.17 -9.95 -4.88
CA ILE A 13 1.34 -10.98 -4.21
C ILE A 13 2.09 -11.62 -3.03
N ARG A 14 3.38 -11.88 -3.14
CA ARG A 14 4.20 -12.44 -2.04
C ARG A 14 4.29 -11.49 -0.86
N PHE A 15 4.52 -10.19 -1.11
CA PHE A 15 4.51 -9.17 -0.06
C PHE A 15 3.16 -9.10 0.63
N TYR A 16 2.07 -9.05 -0.13
CA TYR A 16 0.72 -9.11 0.45
C TYR A 16 0.56 -10.31 1.39
N LYS A 17 0.92 -11.51 0.95
CA LYS A 17 0.80 -12.73 1.78
C LYS A 17 1.59 -12.64 3.07
N GLN A 18 2.84 -12.16 3.00
CA GLN A 18 3.67 -12.02 4.20
C GLN A 18 3.09 -11.00 5.18
N VAL A 19 2.54 -9.89 4.68
CA VAL A 19 1.90 -8.88 5.54
C VAL A 19 0.65 -9.45 6.22
N ILE A 20 -0.16 -10.24 5.52
CA ILE A 20 -1.32 -10.93 6.12
C ILE A 20 -0.87 -11.92 7.19
N GLU A 21 0.13 -12.75 6.92
CA GLU A 21 0.66 -13.72 7.90
C GLU A 21 1.20 -13.00 9.15
N ASN A 22 1.88 -11.87 8.98
CA ASN A 22 2.38 -11.08 10.10
C ASN A 22 1.24 -10.44 10.93
N ILE A 23 0.07 -10.16 10.32
CA ILE A 23 -1.15 -9.72 11.03
C ILE A 23 -1.69 -10.87 11.87
N GLU A 24 -1.87 -12.02 11.24
CA GLU A 24 -2.45 -13.21 11.89
C GLU A 24 -1.58 -13.71 13.05
N THR A 25 -0.26 -13.57 12.95
CA THR A 25 0.70 -13.94 14.01
C THR A 25 0.93 -12.84 15.05
N GLY A 26 0.30 -11.67 14.93
CA GLY A 26 0.38 -10.58 15.90
C GLY A 26 1.73 -9.85 15.93
N ILE A 27 2.55 -10.00 14.89
CA ILE A 27 3.88 -9.38 14.77
C ILE A 27 3.77 -7.94 14.19
N LEU A 28 2.58 -7.53 13.76
CA LEU A 28 2.40 -6.32 12.96
C LEU A 28 2.28 -5.01 13.76
N SER A 29 2.82 -3.93 13.19
CA SER A 29 2.62 -2.55 13.66
C SER A 29 1.58 -1.80 12.81
N LYS A 30 1.00 -0.70 13.31
CA LYS A 30 0.08 0.15 12.53
C LYS A 30 0.66 0.54 11.17
N CYS A 31 1.97 0.80 11.06
CA CYS A 31 2.64 1.17 9.81
C CYS A 31 2.48 0.14 8.69
N MET A 32 2.41 -1.16 9.01
CA MET A 32 2.26 -2.20 8.00
C MET A 32 0.82 -2.32 7.46
N TYR A 33 -0.20 -1.84 8.19
CA TYR A 33 -1.55 -1.67 7.61
C TYR A 33 -1.55 -0.59 6.51
N TYR A 34 -0.68 0.44 6.62
CA TYR A 34 -0.53 1.44 5.57
C TYR A 34 0.11 0.81 4.33
N GLU A 35 1.20 0.06 4.49
CA GLU A 35 1.82 -0.66 3.38
C GLU A 35 0.85 -1.64 2.71
N LEU A 36 0.03 -2.34 3.51
CA LEU A 36 -1.01 -3.21 2.99
C LEU A 36 -2.03 -2.45 2.13
N GLY A 37 -2.45 -1.25 2.55
CA GLY A 37 -3.31 -0.38 1.76
C GLY A 37 -2.68 0.02 0.42
N ILE A 38 -1.38 0.29 0.40
CA ILE A 38 -0.63 0.61 -0.82
C ILE A 38 -0.60 -0.60 -1.76
N ILE A 39 -0.28 -1.78 -1.24
CA ILE A 39 -0.21 -3.03 -2.01
C ILE A 39 -1.58 -3.35 -2.64
N ILE A 40 -2.66 -3.26 -1.85
CA ILE A 40 -4.03 -3.49 -2.33
C ILE A 40 -4.41 -2.47 -3.40
N SER A 41 -4.07 -1.18 -3.20
CA SER A 41 -4.34 -0.10 -4.15
C SER A 41 -3.64 -0.33 -5.49
N VAL A 42 -2.36 -0.72 -5.48
CA VAL A 42 -1.59 -1.07 -6.69
C VAL A 42 -2.16 -2.33 -7.36
N ALA A 43 -2.49 -3.36 -6.59
CA ALA A 43 -3.07 -4.58 -7.12
C ALA A 43 -4.40 -4.31 -7.85
N ASN A 44 -5.27 -3.50 -7.24
CA ASN A 44 -6.55 -3.10 -7.84
C ASN A 44 -6.35 -2.34 -9.16
N ARG A 45 -5.38 -1.40 -9.23
CA ARG A 45 -5.04 -0.70 -10.49
C ARG A 45 -4.57 -1.65 -11.60
N ARG A 46 -4.02 -2.81 -11.23
CA ARG A 46 -3.56 -3.85 -12.16
C ARG A 46 -4.61 -4.94 -12.43
N GLY A 47 -5.84 -4.78 -11.94
CA GLY A 47 -6.92 -5.76 -12.12
C GLY A 47 -6.82 -6.99 -11.21
N ILE A 48 -6.04 -6.93 -10.14
CA ILE A 48 -5.85 -8.02 -9.17
C ILE A 48 -6.62 -7.69 -7.90
N SER A 49 -7.60 -8.52 -7.56
CA SER A 49 -8.37 -8.36 -6.32
C SER A 49 -7.64 -9.04 -5.15
N LEU A 50 -7.19 -8.23 -4.19
CA LEU A 50 -6.63 -8.69 -2.91
C LEU A 50 -7.58 -8.30 -1.77
N LYS A 51 -7.81 -9.22 -0.84
CA LYS A 51 -8.79 -9.02 0.23
C LYS A 51 -8.12 -8.44 1.48
N PRO A 52 -8.58 -7.28 1.99
CA PRO A 52 -8.05 -6.77 3.25
C PRO A 52 -8.48 -7.63 4.45
N PRO A 53 -7.70 -7.62 5.56
CA PRO A 53 -8.10 -8.13 6.87
C PRO A 53 -9.42 -7.52 7.35
N SER A 54 -10.13 -8.22 8.24
CA SER A 54 -11.44 -7.78 8.74
C SER A 54 -11.40 -6.48 9.55
N ASP A 55 -10.28 -6.20 10.21
CA ASP A 55 -10.04 -5.01 11.03
C ASP A 55 -9.36 -3.88 10.25
N PHE A 56 -9.08 -4.08 8.96
CA PHE A 56 -8.33 -3.13 8.13
C PHE A 56 -8.92 -1.72 8.15
N ASN A 57 -10.23 -1.59 7.97
CA ASN A 57 -10.94 -0.30 7.97
C ASN A 57 -11.04 0.32 9.38
N GLN A 58 -10.77 -0.44 10.44
CA GLN A 58 -10.70 0.07 11.81
C GLN A 58 -9.33 0.68 12.10
N VAL A 59 -8.27 0.13 11.50
CA VAL A 59 -6.88 0.60 11.67
C VAL A 59 -6.54 1.73 10.70
N ILE A 60 -7.00 1.63 9.45
CA ILE A 60 -6.83 2.65 8.41
C ILE A 60 -8.17 3.37 8.25
N ASN A 61 -8.26 4.61 8.71
CA ASN A 61 -9.43 5.42 8.41
C ASN A 61 -9.38 5.88 6.93
N GLN A 62 -10.54 6.20 6.35
CA GLN A 62 -10.64 6.62 4.94
C GLN A 62 -9.83 7.90 4.62
N GLN A 63 -9.65 8.80 5.59
CA GLN A 63 -8.88 10.05 5.44
C GLN A 63 -7.41 9.74 5.14
N VAL A 64 -6.83 8.80 5.88
CA VAL A 64 -5.44 8.34 5.68
C VAL A 64 -5.25 7.77 4.27
N LEU A 65 -6.21 6.99 3.77
CA LEU A 65 -6.13 6.41 2.44
C LEU A 65 -6.23 7.51 1.35
N ASN A 66 -7.06 8.52 1.57
CA ASN A 66 -7.19 9.67 0.67
C ASN A 66 -5.92 10.52 0.64
N ASP A 67 -5.28 10.74 1.79
CA ASP A 67 -4.04 11.52 1.89
C ASP A 67 -2.88 10.82 1.15
N LEU A 68 -2.85 9.49 1.16
CA LEU A 68 -1.89 8.68 0.40
C LEU A 68 -2.10 8.76 -1.13
N GLN A 69 -3.31 9.06 -1.60
CA GLN A 69 -3.60 9.30 -3.02
C GLN A 69 -3.17 10.69 -3.50
N GLN A 70 -2.88 11.63 -2.58
CA GLN A 70 -2.45 13.00 -2.89
C GLN A 70 -0.93 13.20 -2.80
N CYS A 71 -0.16 12.20 -2.33
CA CYS A 71 1.30 12.24 -2.33
C CYS A 71 1.90 11.73 -3.66
N GLU A 72 1.71 12.49 -4.73
CA GLU A 72 2.67 12.53 -5.85
C GLU A 72 3.80 13.52 -5.52
N PRO A 73 5.04 13.27 -6.00
CA PRO A 73 6.18 14.08 -5.61
C PRO A 73 6.02 15.51 -6.12
N ALA A 74 6.32 16.48 -5.25
CA ALA A 74 6.55 17.86 -5.67
C ALA A 74 7.53 17.85 -6.85
N GLU A 75 7.12 18.48 -7.95
CA GLU A 75 7.93 18.68 -9.14
C GLU A 75 9.33 19.15 -8.74
N VAL A 76 10.35 18.46 -9.27
CA VAL A 76 11.71 18.97 -9.24
C VAL A 76 11.70 20.25 -10.06
N ASN A 77 11.57 21.39 -9.39
CA ASN A 77 11.82 22.70 -9.98
C ASN A 77 13.31 22.76 -10.33
N THR A 78 13.67 22.27 -11.51
CA THR A 78 14.90 22.70 -12.18
C THR A 78 14.73 24.17 -12.52
N GLN A 79 15.18 25.04 -11.62
CA GLN A 79 15.52 26.41 -11.95
C GLN A 79 16.67 26.36 -12.96
N THR A 80 16.30 26.52 -14.22
CA THR A 80 17.21 26.89 -15.31
C THR A 80 16.78 28.28 -15.74
N ALA A 81 17.50 29.29 -15.27
CA ALA A 81 17.82 30.58 -15.91
C ALA A 81 18.41 31.52 -14.86
#